data_AF-A0A6J4YAH7-F1
#
_entry.id   AF-A0A6J4YAH7-F1
#
_cell.length_a   1.000
_cell.length_b   1.000
_cell.length_c   1.000
_cell.angle_alpha   90.00
_cell.angle_beta   90.00
_cell.angle_gamma   90.00
#
_symmetry.space_group_name_H-M   'P 1'
#
loop_
_entity.id
_entity.type
_entity.pdbx_description
1 polymer ?
#
loop_
_entity_poly.entity_id
_entity_poly.type
_entity_poly.pdbx_seq_one_letter_code
_entity_poly.pdbx_strand_id
1 'polypeptide(L)'
;MILDILITTLINGSTYALLAIGFSLVFGVARIVNIAHTAFYMVAAYCIYFVTYKLNLHPVIGMLIGVVVATVVGLITYRACA
;
A
#
# COMPACT_ATOMS: atom_id res chain seq x y z
N MET A 1 -9.34 -28.96 -6.07
CA MET A 1 -8.00 -28.96 -5.44
C MET A 1 -6.94 -28.35 -6.35
N ILE A 2 -6.48 -28.99 -7.44
CA ILE A 2 -5.52 -28.34 -8.37
C ILE A 2 -6.12 -27.08 -9.02
N LEU A 3 -7.39 -27.13 -9.43
CA LEU A 3 -8.06 -26.01 -10.08
C LEU A 3 -8.17 -24.78 -9.16
N ASP A 4 -8.60 -24.98 -7.90
CA ASP A 4 -8.69 -23.93 -6.89
C ASP A 4 -7.35 -23.27 -6.58
N ILE A 5 -6.29 -24.10 -6.49
CA ILE A 5 -4.92 -23.61 -6.27
C ILE A 5 -4.48 -22.77 -7.46
N LEU A 6 -4.70 -23.23 -8.69
CA LEU A 6 -4.38 -22.48 -9.91
C LEU A 6 -5.09 -21.12 -9.94
N ILE A 7 -6.39 -21.09 -9.64
CA ILE A 7 -7.19 -19.86 -9.62
C ILE A 7 -6.70 -18.91 -8.52
N THR A 8 -6.54 -19.39 -7.29
CA THR A 8 -6.06 -18.58 -6.16
C THR A 8 -4.68 -18.00 -6.41
N THR A 9 -3.76 -18.81 -6.93
CA THR A 9 -2.38 -18.39 -7.18
C THR A 9 -2.31 -17.41 -8.35
N LEU A 10 -3.16 -17.56 -9.37
CA LEU A 10 -3.24 -16.64 -10.48
C LEU A 10 -3.82 -15.29 -10.07
N ILE A 11 -4.87 -15.27 -9.24
CA ILE A 11 -5.48 -14.04 -8.71
C ILE A 11 -4.44 -13.28 -7.86
N ASN A 12 -3.83 -13.95 -6.89
CA ASN A 12 -2.82 -13.33 -6.03
C ASN A 12 -1.54 -12.97 -6.81
N GLY A 13 -1.14 -13.79 -7.78
CA GLY A 13 0.00 -13.50 -8.66
C GLY A 13 -0.24 -12.25 -9.49
N SER A 14 -1.45 -12.08 -10.03
CA SER A 14 -1.83 -10.92 -10.84
C SER A 14 -1.86 -9.63 -10.02
N THR A 15 -2.33 -9.69 -8.76
CA THR A 15 -2.32 -8.51 -7.87
C THR A 15 -0.90 -8.08 -7.51
N TYR A 16 0.00 -9.02 -7.21
CA TYR A 16 1.41 -8.71 -6.97
C TYR A 16 2.14 -8.26 -8.24
N ALA A 17 1.81 -8.80 -9.41
CA ALA A 17 2.36 -8.36 -10.69
C ALA A 17 1.97 -6.90 -11.00
N LEU A 18 0.70 -6.53 -10.80
CA LEU A 18 0.24 -5.15 -10.93
C LEU A 18 0.96 -4.19 -9.99
N LEU A 19 1.17 -4.60 -8.72
CA LEU A 19 1.94 -3.84 -7.74
C LEU A 19 3.39 -3.60 -8.23
N ALA A 20 4.05 -4.65 -8.71
CA ALA A 20 5.43 -4.58 -9.20
C ALA A 20 5.56 -3.70 -10.45
N ILE A 21 4.59 -3.74 -11.37
CA ILE A 21 4.56 -2.88 -12.56
C ILE A 21 4.44 -1.41 -12.15
N GLY A 22 3.56 -1.09 -11.19
CA GLY A 22 3.41 0.27 -10.68
C GLY A 22 4.72 0.81 -10.06
N PHE A 23 5.37 -0.01 -9.23
CA PHE A 23 6.67 0.33 -8.63
C PHE A 23 7.74 0.54 -9.72
N SER A 24 7.79 -0.33 -10.72
CA SER A 24 8.74 -0.25 -11.84
C SER A 24 8.53 0.99 -12.71
N LEU A 25 7.28 1.39 -12.94
CA LEU A 25 6.95 2.62 -13.69
C LEU A 25 7.41 3.88 -12.94
N VAL A 26 7.24 3.93 -11.61
CA VAL A 26 7.68 5.08 -10.80
C VAL A 26 9.20 5.27 -10.91
N PHE A 27 10.01 4.23 -10.73
CA PHE A 27 11.47 4.36 -10.84
C PHE A 27 11.96 4.48 -12.28
N GLY A 28 11.30 3.80 -13.21
CA GLY A 28 11.68 3.79 -14.63
C GLY A 28 11.54 5.18 -15.28
N VAL A 29 10.46 5.91 -14.97
CA VAL A 29 10.23 7.24 -15.55
C VAL A 29 10.91 8.35 -14.75
N ALA A 30 10.89 8.30 -13.41
CA ALA A 30 11.44 9.38 -12.59
C ALA A 30 12.97 9.33 -12.46
N ARG A 31 13.63 8.19 -12.74
CA ARG A 31 15.09 7.94 -12.57
C ARG A 31 15.65 8.29 -11.18
N ILE A 32 14.79 8.53 -10.18
CA ILE A 32 15.16 8.88 -8.80
C ILE A 32 14.52 7.85 -7.87
N VAL A 33 15.35 7.21 -7.03
CA VAL A 33 14.88 6.24 -6.03
C VAL A 33 14.46 6.98 -4.77
N ASN A 34 13.15 7.16 -4.58
CA ASN A 34 12.60 7.68 -3.32
C ASN A 34 12.49 6.58 -2.26
N ILE A 35 13.50 6.46 -1.39
CA ILE A 35 13.51 5.47 -0.29
C ILE A 35 12.37 5.72 0.71
N ALA A 36 11.89 6.96 0.85
CA ALA A 36 10.77 7.24 1.75
C ALA A 36 9.44 6.65 1.26
N HIS A 37 9.31 6.30 -0.02
CA HIS A 37 8.08 5.76 -0.59
C HIS A 37 7.62 4.48 0.12
N THR A 38 8.54 3.54 0.36
CA THR A 38 8.19 2.26 1.01
C THR A 38 7.85 2.48 2.49
N ALA A 39 8.45 3.47 3.15
CA ALA A 39 8.12 3.84 4.52
C ALA A 39 6.67 4.38 4.63
N PHE A 40 6.28 5.32 3.77
CA PHE A 40 4.90 5.83 3.75
C PHE A 40 3.88 4.75 3.37
N TYR A 41 4.24 3.84 2.46
CA TYR A 41 3.41 2.69 2.11
C TYR A 41 3.16 1.77 3.31
N MET A 42 4.21 1.47 4.10
CA MET A 42 4.08 0.62 5.29
C MET A 42 3.21 1.26 6.38
N VAL A 43 3.33 2.58 6.59
CA VAL A 43 2.48 3.30 7.55
C VAL A 43 1.00 3.22 7.16
N ALA A 44 0.69 3.41 5.87
CA ALA A 44 -0.66 3.28 5.35
C ALA A 44 -1.21 1.85 5.53
N ALA A 45 -0.42 0.84 5.14
CA ALA A 45 -0.80 -0.57 5.24
C ALA A 45 -1.04 -1.00 6.70
N TYR A 46 -0.21 -0.56 7.64
CA TYR A 46 -0.36 -0.89 9.05
C TYR A 46 -1.60 -0.22 9.67
N CYS A 47 -1.94 1.01 9.25
CA CYS A 47 -3.19 1.65 9.66
C CYS A 47 -4.42 0.89 9.17
N ILE A 48 -4.42 0.46 7.90
CA ILE A 48 -5.50 -0.37 7.33
C ILE A 48 -5.63 -1.68 8.11
N TYR A 49 -4.51 -2.33 8.41
CA TYR A 49 -4.48 -3.56 9.20
C TYR A 49 -5.05 -3.33 10.61
N PHE A 50 -4.66 -2.24 11.28
CA PHE A 50 -5.13 -1.93 12.62
C PHE A 50 -6.66 -1.67 12.64
N VAL A 51 -7.17 -0.89 11.69
CA VAL A 51 -8.61 -0.62 11.55
C VAL A 51 -9.40 -1.90 11.24
N THR A 52 -8.87 -2.75 10.35
CA THR A 52 -9.57 -3.97 9.95
C THR A 52 -9.54 -5.03 11.06
N TYR A 53 -8.40 -5.23 11.72
CA TYR A 53 -8.20 -6.33 12.67
C TYR A 53 -8.61 -5.99 14.12
N LYS A 54 -8.43 -4.74 14.56
CA LYS A 54 -8.83 -4.33 15.92
C LYS A 54 -10.26 -3.81 16.00
N LEU A 55 -10.73 -3.09 14.97
CA LEU A 55 -12.06 -2.49 14.98
C LEU A 55 -13.13 -3.31 14.23
N ASN A 56 -12.76 -4.42 13.57
CA ASN A 56 -13.68 -5.25 12.74
C ASN A 56 -14.46 -4.42 11.71
N LEU A 57 -13.89 -3.29 11.26
CA LEU A 57 -14.52 -2.42 10.28
C LEU A 57 -14.28 -2.93 8.86
N HIS A 58 -15.21 -2.58 7.97
CA HIS A 58 -15.13 -2.98 6.57
C HIS A 58 -13.81 -2.49 5.92
N PRO A 59 -13.09 -3.34 5.15
CA PRO A 59 -11.79 -3.00 4.59
C PRO A 59 -11.78 -1.71 3.76
N VAL A 60 -12.92 -1.35 3.16
CA VAL A 60 -13.10 -0.09 2.43
C VAL A 60 -12.94 1.14 3.33
N ILE A 61 -13.45 1.08 4.57
CA ILE A 61 -13.31 2.15 5.56
C ILE A 61 -11.86 2.23 6.02
N GLY A 62 -11.20 1.07 6.19
CA GLY A 62 -9.78 0.98 6.45
C GLY A 62 -8.94 1.67 5.38
N MET A 63 -9.25 1.44 4.10
CA MET A 63 -8.56 2.07 2.97
C MET A 63 -8.69 3.60 2.98
N LEU A 64 -9.89 4.13 3.23
CA LEU A 64 -10.12 5.58 3.32
C LEU A 64 -9.30 6.20 4.46
N ILE A 65 -9.34 5.58 5.65
CA ILE A 65 -8.55 6.01 6.81
C ILE A 65 -7.05 5.91 6.51
N GLY A 66 -6.59 4.86 5.85
CA GLY A 66 -5.20 4.67 5.45
C GLY A 66 -4.69 5.81 4.56
N VAL A 67 -5.50 6.27 3.59
CA VAL A 67 -5.17 7.43 2.74
C VAL A 67 -5.10 8.72 3.56
N VAL A 68 -6.05 8.93 4.48
CA VAL A 68 -6.05 10.11 5.36
C VAL A 68 -4.83 10.10 6.28
N VAL A 69 -4.48 8.96 6.88
CA VAL A 69 -3.30 8.89 7.76
C VAL A 69 -2.00 9.05 6.97
N ALA A 70 -1.86 8.43 5.80
CA ALA A 70 -0.69 8.58 4.96
C ALA A 70 -0.46 10.04 4.53
N THR A 71 -1.53 10.76 4.18
CA THR A 71 -1.45 12.19 3.83
C THR A 71 -1.10 13.07 5.03
N VAL A 72 -1.68 12.79 6.21
CA VAL A 72 -1.33 13.50 7.46
C VAL A 72 0.14 13.26 7.84
N VAL A 73 0.62 12.02 7.77
CA VAL A 73 2.03 11.70 8.06
C VAL A 73 2.96 12.36 7.06
N GLY A 74 2.60 12.38 5.78
CA GLY A 74 3.31 13.13 4.73
C GLY A 74 3.41 14.63 5.05
N LEU A 75 2.28 15.25 5.45
CA LEU A 75 2.23 16.65 5.87
C LEU A 75 3.13 16.93 7.09
N ILE A 76 3.10 16.07 8.10
CA ILE A 76 3.93 16.20 9.30
C ILE A 76 5.41 16.13 8.92
N THR A 77 5.81 15.15 8.10
CA THR A 77 7.20 15.05 7.63
C THR A 77 7.63 16.24 6.78
N TYR A 78 6.72 16.79 5.97
CA TYR A 78 6.99 18.01 5.21
C TYR A 78 7.22 19.20 6.13
N ARG A 79 6.42 19.36 7.19
CA ARG A 79 6.60 20.45 8.17
C ARG A 79 7.82 20.27 9.06
N ALA A 80 8.26 19.04 9.32
CA ALA A 80 9.43 18.79 10.15
C ALA A 80 10.76 18.99 9.41
N CYS A 81 10.74 18.88 8.08
CA CYS A 81 11.92 19.06 7.22
C CYS A 81 12.02 20.48 6.61
N ALA A 82 10.94 21.26 6.67
CA ALA A 82 10.90 22.68 6.31
C ALA A 82 11.34 23.56 7.49
#